data_AF-A0A419SL38-F1
#
_entry.id   AF-A0A419SL38-F1
#
_cell.length_a   1.000
_cell.length_b   1.000
_cell.length_c   1.000
_cell.angle_alpha   90.00
_cell.angle_beta   90.00
_cell.angle_gamma   90.00
#
_symmetry.space_group_name_H-M   'P 1'
#
loop_
_entity.id
_entity.type
_entity.pdbx_description
1 polymer ?
#
loop_
_entity_poly.entity_id
_entity_poly.type
_entity_poly.pdbx_seq_one_letter_code
_entity_poly.pdbx_strand_id
1 'polypeptide(L)'
;MAQLSAQDPNIHVLNGEEGLHNVSNRKMMLEILRWNGIQTIHEETSASKISTIRRYFIPVFQQQELALFRSQGKKVWLTNELSSHSSDTYEEIEITRSIREIRRILQLAVRSVYCLGLDFGGVLIGIGLNGTLNVIDVTPTPKLNQSLAEKFGKAFEQYVRRYKDPAPSPVVMGADPEFVLRNKSTGKMVLASRFFGRKGPVGCDQIWLRGDQTRQKLPLAELRPEPASEPRQLTLNLYRTMLLAEKKIDNASIEWLAGGMPMKGYPIGGHIHFSQTKVNSHFLRALDSYLCLPLMIIENQHSLGRRPKYGFLGDYRNQFHGGFEYRPLPSWLVSPRVTKGTLALAKLIAESYPRLNLLPTYYSSIQEAFYKGNKRKILQAVKANWVHLEKLDDYRTYKKYIEPLREMIFNQEEWNEFGDIRQAWKIRPFSAKRTISNMI
;
A
#
# COMPACT_ATOMS: atom_id res chain seq x y z
N MET A 1 17.64 25.83 14.75
CA MET A 1 17.45 24.60 15.56
C MET A 1 17.91 23.44 14.69
N ALA A 2 18.69 22.51 15.23
CA ALA A 2 19.00 21.26 14.51
C ALA A 2 17.66 20.55 14.19
N GLN A 3 17.48 20.09 12.96
CA GLN A 3 16.30 19.29 12.61
C GLN A 3 16.48 17.90 13.23
N LEU A 4 15.40 17.37 13.81
CA LEU A 4 15.40 16.02 14.40
C LEU A 4 14.99 15.01 13.33
N SER A 5 15.67 13.86 13.29
CA SER A 5 15.34 12.77 12.36
C SER A 5 14.05 12.05 12.78
N ALA A 6 13.22 11.68 11.81
CA ALA A 6 12.06 10.81 12.02
C ALA A 6 12.46 9.38 12.44
N GLN A 7 13.75 9.05 12.30
CA GLN A 7 14.34 7.75 12.57
C GLN A 7 15.13 7.72 13.89
N ASP A 8 15.02 8.77 14.72
CA ASP A 8 15.63 8.80 16.04
C ASP A 8 15.11 7.63 16.91
N PRO A 9 15.99 6.82 17.52
CA PRO A 9 15.57 5.66 18.28
C PRO A 9 14.98 6.00 19.66
N ASN A 10 15.21 7.20 20.17
CA ASN A 10 14.89 7.61 21.55
C ASN A 10 13.67 8.53 21.62
N ILE A 11 13.37 9.24 20.54
CA ILE A 11 12.25 10.18 20.48
C ILE A 11 11.40 9.94 19.24
N HIS A 12 10.09 10.06 19.40
CA HIS A 12 9.17 10.00 18.28
C HIS A 12 9.02 11.40 17.66
N VAL A 13 9.48 11.55 16.41
CA VAL A 13 9.52 12.84 15.72
C VAL A 13 8.50 12.84 14.57
N LEU A 14 7.52 13.73 14.66
CA LEU A 14 6.57 13.99 13.58
C LEU A 14 7.15 15.04 12.62
N ASN A 15 7.05 14.80 11.31
CA ASN A 15 7.68 15.63 10.28
C ASN A 15 9.20 15.80 10.54
N GLY A 16 9.92 14.68 10.68
CA GLY A 16 11.38 14.71 10.83
C GLY A 16 12.12 15.29 9.62
N GLU A 17 13.43 15.49 9.79
CA GLU A 17 14.30 16.16 8.81
C GLU A 17 14.21 15.55 7.40
N GLU A 18 14.00 14.24 7.29
CA GLU A 18 13.91 13.56 6.01
C GLU A 18 12.67 14.00 5.22
N GLY A 19 11.52 14.10 5.89
CA GLY A 19 10.29 14.59 5.30
C GLY A 19 10.37 16.07 4.93
N LEU A 20 10.97 16.88 5.81
CA LEU A 20 11.20 18.31 5.56
C LEU A 20 12.16 18.52 4.37
N HIS A 21 13.20 17.69 4.26
CA HIS A 21 14.13 17.71 3.13
C HIS A 21 13.41 17.45 1.80
N ASN A 22 12.52 16.44 1.76
CA ASN A 22 11.76 16.07 0.57
C ASN A 22 10.84 17.20 0.05
N VAL A 23 10.40 18.12 0.93
CA VAL A 23 9.56 19.27 0.56
C VAL A 23 10.31 20.60 0.45
N SER A 24 11.57 20.65 0.92
CA SER A 24 12.41 21.86 0.85
C SER A 24 12.76 22.28 -0.59
N ASN A 25 12.80 21.31 -1.50
CA ASN A 25 13.06 21.52 -2.91
C ASN A 25 11.81 21.15 -3.73
N ARG A 26 11.22 22.16 -4.40
CA ARG A 26 9.99 21.99 -5.19
C ARG A 26 10.11 20.91 -6.26
N LYS A 27 11.26 20.83 -6.94
CA LYS A 27 11.49 19.81 -7.98
C LYS A 27 11.47 18.41 -7.37
N MET A 28 12.23 18.19 -6.30
CA MET A 28 12.25 16.90 -5.60
C MET A 28 10.87 16.50 -5.09
N MET A 29 10.13 17.44 -4.48
CA MET A 29 8.75 17.20 -4.02
C MET A 29 7.86 16.71 -5.18
N LEU A 30 7.88 17.40 -6.32
CA LEU A 30 7.07 17.05 -7.48
C LEU A 30 7.51 15.70 -8.10
N GLU A 31 8.81 15.40 -8.13
CA GLU A 31 9.33 14.10 -8.61
C GLU A 31 8.86 12.94 -7.72
N ILE A 32 8.95 13.08 -6.39
CA ILE A 32 8.47 12.08 -5.43
C ILE A 32 6.97 11.81 -5.65
N LEU A 33 6.16 12.87 -5.75
CA LEU A 33 4.73 12.75 -6.02
C LEU A 33 4.48 11.99 -7.34
N ARG A 34 5.20 12.32 -8.42
CA ARG A 34 5.05 11.66 -9.73
C ARG A 34 5.44 10.19 -9.70
N TRP A 35 6.53 9.80 -9.04
CA TRP A 35 6.89 8.38 -8.87
C TRP A 35 5.78 7.63 -8.13
N ASN A 36 5.20 8.28 -7.14
CA ASN A 36 4.04 7.81 -6.42
C ASN A 36 2.74 7.97 -7.24
N GLY A 37 2.76 8.12 -8.57
CA GLY A 37 1.56 8.13 -9.40
C GLY A 37 0.59 9.29 -9.17
N ILE A 38 1.04 10.33 -8.48
CA ILE A 38 0.28 11.56 -8.22
C ILE A 38 0.53 12.50 -9.40
N GLN A 39 -0.55 12.96 -10.03
CA GLN A 39 -0.46 14.00 -11.05
C GLN A 39 -0.08 15.31 -10.39
N THR A 40 0.94 15.96 -10.94
CA THR A 40 1.43 17.25 -10.49
C THR A 40 1.49 18.22 -11.65
N ILE A 41 1.70 19.49 -11.34
CA ILE A 41 2.05 20.49 -12.35
C ILE A 41 3.50 20.35 -12.84
N HIS A 42 3.82 21.08 -13.91
CA HIS A 42 5.19 21.29 -14.37
C HIS A 42 5.99 22.11 -13.34
N GLU A 43 7.27 21.77 -13.19
CA GLU A 43 8.15 22.36 -12.16
C GLU A 43 8.29 23.88 -12.27
N GLU A 44 8.35 24.39 -13.51
CA GLU A 44 8.51 25.81 -13.82
C GLU A 44 7.20 26.60 -13.70
N THR A 45 6.06 25.91 -13.60
CA THR A 45 4.76 26.58 -13.52
C THR A 45 4.51 27.07 -12.09
N SER A 46 4.48 28.39 -11.93
CA SER A 46 4.04 29.01 -10.67
C SER A 46 2.59 28.64 -10.37
N ALA A 47 2.25 28.41 -9.09
CA ALA A 47 0.90 28.04 -8.66
C ALA A 47 -0.19 29.01 -9.15
N SER A 48 0.13 30.30 -9.27
CA SER A 48 -0.77 31.35 -9.77
C SER A 48 -1.08 31.25 -11.26
N LYS A 49 -0.20 30.64 -12.07
CA LYS A 49 -0.36 30.52 -13.53
C LYS A 49 -1.16 29.29 -13.97
N ILE A 50 -1.65 28.47 -13.03
CA ILE A 50 -2.36 27.24 -13.34
C ILE A 50 -3.86 27.54 -13.54
N SER A 51 -4.34 27.36 -14.76
CA SER A 51 -5.77 27.39 -15.05
C SER A 51 -6.47 26.17 -14.42
N THR A 52 -7.29 26.43 -13.41
CA THR A 52 -8.07 25.42 -12.70
C THR A 52 -9.55 25.78 -12.66
N ILE A 53 -10.44 24.80 -12.76
CA ILE A 53 -11.88 24.96 -12.55
C ILE A 53 -12.17 25.33 -11.09
N ARG A 54 -11.44 24.71 -10.16
CA ARG A 54 -11.55 24.91 -8.72
C ARG A 54 -10.28 24.44 -8.03
N ARG A 55 -10.03 24.96 -6.82
CA ARG A 55 -8.92 24.55 -5.96
C ARG A 55 -9.45 24.10 -4.61
N TYR A 56 -8.77 23.13 -4.04
CA TYR A 56 -9.04 22.61 -2.72
C TYR A 56 -7.78 22.67 -1.87
N PHE A 57 -7.95 23.06 -0.61
CA PHE A 57 -6.91 22.96 0.39
C PHE A 57 -7.35 21.98 1.48
N ILE A 58 -6.51 20.97 1.74
CA ILE A 58 -6.83 19.87 2.66
C ILE A 58 -5.71 19.77 3.70
N PRO A 59 -5.96 20.20 4.94
CA PRO A 59 -5.09 19.88 6.07
C PRO A 59 -5.23 18.40 6.43
N VAL A 60 -4.09 17.74 6.57
CA VAL A 60 -3.99 16.31 6.84
C VAL A 60 -3.14 16.10 8.08
N PHE A 61 -3.56 15.16 8.91
CA PHE A 61 -2.78 14.62 10.01
C PHE A 61 -2.86 13.10 9.95
N GLN A 62 -1.70 12.45 9.75
CA GLN A 62 -1.58 11.01 9.55
C GLN A 62 -2.50 10.56 8.39
N GLN A 63 -3.37 9.59 8.64
CA GLN A 63 -4.34 9.05 7.69
C GLN A 63 -5.71 9.77 7.77
N GLN A 64 -5.77 10.95 8.38
CA GLN A 64 -7.00 11.71 8.62
C GLN A 64 -6.95 13.07 7.92
N GLU A 65 -8.02 13.40 7.18
CA GLU A 65 -8.26 14.75 6.69
C GLU A 65 -8.99 15.56 7.77
N LEU A 66 -8.42 16.68 8.19
CA LEU A 66 -8.94 17.49 9.30
C LEU A 66 -10.04 18.45 8.86
N ALA A 67 -9.98 18.91 7.61
CA ALA A 67 -10.92 19.86 7.02
C ALA A 67 -10.85 19.80 5.49
N LEU A 68 -11.82 20.40 4.81
CA LEU A 68 -11.80 20.61 3.37
C LEU A 68 -12.14 22.06 3.09
N PHE A 69 -11.21 22.77 2.47
CA PHE A 69 -11.42 24.14 2.03
C PHE A 69 -11.52 24.20 0.51
N ARG A 70 -12.43 25.02 0.00
CA ARG A 70 -12.62 25.23 -1.43
C ARG A 70 -12.42 26.71 -1.77
N SER A 71 -11.73 26.98 -2.87
CA SER A 71 -11.58 28.34 -3.40
C SER A 71 -12.95 28.90 -3.82
N GLN A 72 -13.30 30.08 -3.31
CA GLN A 72 -14.41 30.89 -3.80
C GLN A 72 -13.96 31.61 -5.07
N GLY A 73 -14.31 31.05 -6.23
CA GLY A 73 -13.90 31.60 -7.52
C GLY A 73 -14.91 31.30 -8.62
N LYS A 74 -15.98 32.10 -8.69
CA LYS A 74 -16.68 32.36 -9.95
C LYS A 74 -15.87 33.41 -10.71
N LYS A 75 -15.02 32.98 -11.64
CA LYS A 75 -14.77 33.61 -12.96
C LYS A 75 -13.57 32.95 -13.63
N VAL A 76 -13.88 32.16 -14.66
CA VAL A 76 -13.01 31.99 -15.82
C VAL A 76 -12.85 33.37 -16.43
N TRP A 77 -11.70 34.00 -16.27
CA TRP A 77 -11.24 35.07 -17.16
C TRP A 77 -9.77 34.82 -17.45
N LEU A 78 -9.46 34.68 -18.75
CA LEU A 78 -8.11 34.73 -19.28
C LEU A 78 -7.47 36.07 -18.88
N THR A 79 -6.30 36.03 -18.24
CA THR A 79 -5.07 36.81 -18.52
C THR A 79 -4.12 36.80 -17.32
N ASN A 80 -2.84 37.07 -17.61
CA ASN A 80 -1.65 36.87 -16.79
C ASN A 80 -1.60 37.61 -15.44
N GLU A 81 -0.64 37.17 -14.61
CA GLU A 81 -0.16 37.76 -13.34
C GLU A 81 -0.96 37.33 -12.09
N LEU A 82 -0.41 36.85 -10.96
CA LEU A 82 0.77 37.28 -10.21
C LEU A 82 1.09 36.26 -9.08
N SER A 83 2.36 36.17 -8.69
CA SER A 83 2.78 35.84 -7.33
C SER A 83 2.18 36.84 -6.32
N SER A 84 1.95 36.44 -5.06
CA SER A 84 1.39 37.25 -3.95
C SER A 84 -0.06 37.77 -4.04
N HIS A 85 -0.79 37.61 -5.15
CA HIS A 85 -2.15 38.15 -5.33
C HIS A 85 -3.18 37.15 -5.90
N SER A 86 -3.17 35.88 -5.49
CA SER A 86 -4.39 35.08 -5.66
C SER A 86 -5.38 35.51 -4.57
N SER A 87 -6.37 36.33 -4.91
CA SER A 87 -7.52 36.68 -4.07
C SER A 87 -8.49 35.50 -3.86
N ASP A 88 -7.98 34.26 -3.92
CA ASP A 88 -8.76 33.06 -3.68
C ASP A 88 -9.07 33.05 -2.18
N THR A 89 -10.25 33.53 -1.81
CA THR A 89 -10.78 33.29 -0.47
C THR A 89 -11.17 31.83 -0.38
N TYR A 90 -10.74 31.16 0.67
CA TYR A 90 -11.08 29.76 0.90
C TYR A 90 -12.19 29.69 1.93
N GLU A 91 -13.26 29.00 1.58
CA GLU A 91 -14.31 28.65 2.53
C GLU A 91 -14.12 27.20 2.98
N GLU A 92 -14.39 26.93 4.26
CA GLU A 92 -14.50 25.55 4.72
C GLU A 92 -15.83 24.97 4.24
N ILE A 93 -15.78 23.78 3.64
CA ILE A 93 -16.97 23.04 3.20
C ILE A 93 -17.06 21.69 3.92
N GLU A 94 -18.28 21.17 4.03
CA GLU A 94 -18.51 19.86 4.63
C GLU A 94 -17.87 18.73 3.81
N ILE A 95 -17.32 17.73 4.50
CA ILE A 95 -16.68 16.58 3.86
C ILE A 95 -17.71 15.50 3.48
N THR A 96 -18.30 15.62 2.30
CA THR A 96 -19.27 14.66 1.78
C THR A 96 -18.61 13.50 1.00
N ARG A 97 -18.21 12.43 1.69
CA ARG A 97 -17.49 11.27 1.09
C ARG A 97 -18.30 10.43 0.08
N SER A 98 -19.61 10.65 -0.03
CA SER A 98 -20.43 10.05 -1.10
C SER A 98 -20.10 10.66 -2.48
N ILE A 99 -19.65 11.91 -2.53
CA ILE A 99 -19.23 12.59 -3.76
C ILE A 99 -17.88 12.03 -4.23
N ARG A 100 -17.83 11.51 -5.46
CA ARG A 100 -16.63 10.87 -6.02
C ARG A 100 -15.43 11.81 -6.10
N GLU A 101 -15.64 13.06 -6.49
CA GLU A 101 -14.58 14.08 -6.55
C GLU A 101 -13.95 14.30 -5.16
N ILE A 102 -14.79 14.58 -4.16
CA ILE A 102 -14.37 14.78 -2.76
C ILE A 102 -13.57 13.56 -2.27
N ARG A 103 -14.10 12.34 -2.46
CA ARG A 103 -13.37 11.12 -2.05
C ARG A 103 -11.98 11.02 -2.68
N ARG A 104 -11.84 11.36 -3.96
CA ARG A 104 -10.56 11.29 -4.67
C ARG A 104 -9.57 12.35 -4.20
N ILE A 105 -10.00 13.59 -3.96
CA ILE A 105 -9.09 14.66 -3.49
C ILE A 105 -8.59 14.38 -2.07
N LEU A 106 -9.43 13.84 -1.19
CA LEU A 106 -9.05 13.49 0.18
C LEU A 106 -8.00 12.36 0.19
N GLN A 107 -8.26 11.27 -0.56
CA GLN A 107 -7.29 10.18 -0.73
C GLN A 107 -5.97 10.67 -1.33
N LEU A 108 -6.03 11.58 -2.30
CA LEU A 108 -4.85 12.17 -2.92
C LEU A 108 -4.04 13.02 -1.93
N ALA A 109 -4.72 13.79 -1.06
CA ALA A 109 -4.07 14.59 -0.03
C ALA A 109 -3.32 13.72 0.98
N VAL A 110 -3.97 12.68 1.53
CA VAL A 110 -3.33 11.74 2.46
C VAL A 110 -2.12 11.06 1.83
N ARG A 111 -2.26 10.57 0.58
CA ARG A 111 -1.14 9.96 -0.16
C ARG A 111 0.01 10.93 -0.38
N SER A 112 -0.29 12.22 -0.65
CA SER A 112 0.73 13.25 -0.89
C SER A 112 1.56 13.50 0.36
N VAL A 113 0.92 13.68 1.52
CA VAL A 113 1.61 13.85 2.81
C VAL A 113 2.47 12.62 3.12
N TYR A 114 1.89 11.42 3.00
CA TYR A 114 2.59 10.19 3.31
C TYR A 114 3.86 9.98 2.46
N CYS A 115 3.74 10.06 1.13
CA CYS A 115 4.87 9.74 0.24
C CYS A 115 6.02 10.74 0.34
N LEU A 116 5.75 11.98 0.76
CA LEU A 116 6.78 12.99 0.99
C LEU A 116 7.55 12.79 2.30
N GLY A 117 7.21 11.79 3.12
CA GLY A 117 7.85 11.64 4.42
C GLY A 117 7.21 12.50 5.51
N LEU A 118 6.04 13.08 5.27
CA LEU A 118 5.35 13.89 6.27
C LEU A 118 4.35 13.04 7.05
N ASP A 119 4.14 13.45 8.30
CA ASP A 119 3.11 12.98 9.21
C ASP A 119 1.90 13.91 9.20
N PHE A 120 2.09 15.19 8.92
CA PHE A 120 1.03 16.17 8.80
C PHE A 120 1.42 17.31 7.86
N GLY A 121 0.43 18.03 7.35
CA GLY A 121 0.65 19.17 6.47
C GLY A 121 -0.63 19.67 5.81
N GLY A 122 -0.49 20.61 4.88
CA GLY A 122 -1.58 21.08 4.03
C GLY A 122 -1.31 20.76 2.57
N VAL A 123 -2.30 20.22 1.87
CA VAL A 123 -2.19 19.88 0.44
C VAL A 123 -3.08 20.80 -0.37
N LEU A 124 -2.50 21.45 -1.38
CA LEU A 124 -3.22 22.24 -2.37
C LEU A 124 -3.43 21.41 -3.63
N ILE A 125 -4.69 21.18 -3.99
CA ILE A 125 -5.10 20.39 -5.16
C ILE A 125 -5.93 21.26 -6.10
N GLY A 126 -5.54 21.30 -7.37
CA GLY A 126 -6.30 21.96 -8.43
C GLY A 126 -7.01 20.96 -9.34
N ILE A 127 -8.23 21.29 -9.77
CA ILE A 127 -8.91 20.57 -10.85
C ILE A 127 -8.62 21.29 -12.16
N GLY A 128 -7.90 20.64 -13.07
CA GLY A 128 -7.62 21.18 -14.41
C GLY A 128 -8.88 21.29 -15.27
N LEU A 129 -8.80 22.02 -16.38
CA LEU A 129 -9.93 22.22 -17.30
C LEU A 129 -10.49 20.92 -17.89
N ASN A 130 -9.66 19.88 -18.00
CA ASN A 130 -10.04 18.53 -18.43
C ASN A 130 -10.54 17.63 -17.29
N GLY A 131 -10.74 18.16 -16.08
CA GLY A 131 -11.18 17.42 -14.90
C GLY A 131 -10.08 16.60 -14.21
N THR A 132 -8.80 16.75 -14.60
CA THR A 132 -7.68 16.09 -13.91
C THR A 132 -7.40 16.71 -12.54
N LEU A 133 -7.06 15.87 -11.56
CA LEU A 133 -6.70 16.32 -10.21
C LEU A 133 -5.19 16.46 -10.14
N ASN A 134 -4.69 17.67 -9.88
CA ASN A 134 -3.27 17.96 -9.83
C ASN A 134 -2.89 18.46 -8.45
N VAL A 135 -1.91 17.82 -7.81
CA VAL A 135 -1.28 18.37 -6.61
C VAL A 135 -0.39 19.53 -7.03
N ILE A 136 -0.71 20.71 -6.52
CA ILE A 136 -0.02 21.96 -6.82
C ILE A 136 1.11 22.19 -5.81
N ASP A 137 0.82 21.93 -4.53
CA ASP A 137 1.75 22.18 -3.44
C ASP A 137 1.44 21.32 -2.20
N VAL A 138 2.47 21.05 -1.40
CA VAL A 138 2.35 20.42 -0.08
C VAL A 138 3.18 21.24 0.90
N THR A 139 2.52 21.81 1.91
CA THR A 139 3.17 22.59 2.96
C THR A 139 3.26 21.80 4.26
N PRO A 140 4.46 21.57 4.82
CA PRO A 140 4.61 20.84 6.08
C PRO A 140 4.11 21.64 7.29
N THR A 141 4.02 22.96 7.17
CA THR A 141 3.59 23.90 8.22
C THR A 141 2.55 24.87 7.65
N PRO A 142 1.30 24.41 7.44
CA PRO A 142 0.25 25.26 6.90
C PRO A 142 -0.02 26.45 7.84
N LYS A 143 -0.36 27.61 7.27
CA LYS A 143 -0.83 28.76 8.07
C LYS A 143 -2.14 28.38 8.76
N LEU A 144 -2.19 28.61 10.07
CA LEU A 144 -3.33 28.22 10.90
C LEU A 144 -4.21 29.45 11.21
N ASN A 145 -5.52 29.28 11.04
CA ASN A 145 -6.51 30.10 11.73
C ASN A 145 -6.93 29.38 13.03
N GLN A 146 -7.76 30.02 13.86
CA GLN A 146 -8.18 29.46 15.14
C GLN A 146 -8.84 28.07 14.99
N SER A 147 -9.82 27.93 14.10
CA SER A 147 -10.51 26.65 13.84
C SER A 147 -9.54 25.53 13.44
N LEU A 148 -8.60 25.82 12.53
CA LEU A 148 -7.63 24.84 12.07
C LEU A 148 -6.60 24.49 13.16
N ALA A 149 -6.17 25.48 13.95
CA ALA A 149 -5.29 25.25 15.11
C ALA A 149 -5.95 24.31 16.13
N GLU A 150 -7.23 24.50 16.44
CA GLU A 150 -7.98 23.61 17.34
C GLU A 150 -8.09 22.17 16.77
N LYS A 151 -8.31 22.03 15.46
CA LYS A 151 -8.38 20.72 14.80
C LYS A 151 -7.04 19.98 14.85
N PHE A 152 -5.94 20.66 14.56
CA PHE A 152 -4.60 20.09 14.71
C PHE A 152 -4.31 19.76 16.18
N GLY A 153 -4.59 20.67 17.12
CA GLY A 153 -4.40 20.45 18.56
C GLY A 153 -5.10 19.17 19.04
N LYS A 154 -6.38 19.00 18.69
CA LYS A 154 -7.15 17.77 18.97
C LYS A 154 -6.52 16.53 18.32
N ALA A 155 -6.04 16.64 17.09
CA ALA A 155 -5.40 15.51 16.40
C ALA A 155 -4.07 15.10 17.08
N PHE A 156 -3.23 16.07 17.46
CA PHE A 156 -2.01 15.82 18.22
C PHE A 156 -2.31 15.19 19.59
N GLU A 157 -3.26 15.73 20.35
CA GLU A 157 -3.65 15.16 21.64
C GLU A 157 -4.11 13.71 21.51
N GLN A 158 -4.96 13.42 20.53
CA GLN A 158 -5.42 12.05 20.27
C GLN A 158 -4.27 11.12 19.85
N TYR A 159 -3.34 11.62 19.04
CA TYR A 159 -2.17 10.86 18.61
C TYR A 159 -1.27 10.53 19.79
N VAL A 160 -0.91 11.52 20.61
CA VAL A 160 -0.03 11.35 21.77
C VAL A 160 -0.65 10.39 22.79
N ARG A 161 -1.96 10.49 23.05
CA ARG A 161 -2.66 9.54 23.94
C ARG A 161 -2.52 8.11 23.44
N ARG A 162 -2.80 7.87 22.16
CA ARG A 162 -2.71 6.54 21.54
C ARG A 162 -1.29 6.00 21.45
N TYR A 163 -0.31 6.88 21.26
CA TYR A 163 1.09 6.50 21.18
C TYR A 163 1.63 6.05 22.56
N LYS A 164 1.13 6.68 23.64
CA LYS A 164 1.49 6.33 25.01
C LYS A 164 0.79 5.07 25.53
N ASP A 165 -0.39 4.75 24.99
CA ASP A 165 -1.07 3.49 25.31
C ASP A 165 -0.26 2.33 24.69
N PRO A 166 0.38 1.47 25.51
CA PRO A 166 1.06 0.29 24.98
C PRO A 166 -0.01 -0.56 24.32
N ALA A 167 0.04 -0.77 23.01
CA ALA A 167 -0.96 -1.56 22.31
C ALA A 167 -1.09 -2.95 22.98
N PRO A 168 -2.21 -3.27 23.68
CA PRO A 168 -2.30 -4.52 24.42
C PRO A 168 -3.37 -5.39 23.78
N SER A 169 -2.99 -6.16 22.76
CA SER A 169 -3.64 -7.42 22.35
C SER A 169 -2.88 -7.96 21.13
N PRO A 170 -2.64 -9.28 21.01
CA PRO A 170 -1.99 -9.83 19.83
C PRO A 170 -2.75 -9.43 18.56
N VAL A 171 -2.06 -8.75 17.64
CA VAL A 171 -2.67 -8.26 16.39
C VAL A 171 -3.32 -9.44 15.67
N VAL A 172 -4.63 -9.35 15.40
CA VAL A 172 -5.34 -10.37 14.62
C VAL A 172 -5.12 -10.07 13.15
N MET A 173 -4.65 -11.07 12.40
CA MET A 173 -4.41 -10.95 10.98
C MET A 173 -5.51 -11.61 10.15
N GLY A 174 -5.98 -10.89 9.13
CA GLY A 174 -6.69 -11.46 7.99
C GLY A 174 -5.84 -11.35 6.73
N ALA A 175 -6.28 -11.94 5.63
CA ALA A 175 -5.59 -11.82 4.36
C ALA A 175 -6.57 -12.02 3.21
N ASP A 176 -6.40 -11.24 2.15
CA ASP A 176 -7.20 -11.32 0.93
C ASP A 176 -6.28 -11.49 -0.29
N PRO A 177 -5.53 -12.62 -0.44
CA PRO A 177 -4.67 -12.81 -1.60
C PRO A 177 -5.47 -13.16 -2.85
N GLU A 178 -5.13 -12.46 -3.94
CA GLU A 178 -5.73 -12.59 -5.25
C GLU A 178 -4.96 -13.59 -6.14
N PHE A 179 -5.64 -14.20 -7.10
CA PHE A 179 -5.03 -15.05 -8.13
C PHE A 179 -5.82 -14.99 -9.44
N VAL A 180 -5.17 -15.33 -10.55
CA VAL A 180 -5.81 -15.40 -11.88
C VAL A 180 -5.90 -16.84 -12.37
N LEU A 181 -6.92 -17.09 -13.20
CA LEU A 181 -7.11 -18.38 -13.85
C LEU A 181 -6.64 -18.31 -15.30
N ARG A 182 -5.86 -19.30 -15.73
CA ARG A 182 -5.35 -19.44 -17.10
C ARG A 182 -5.71 -20.80 -17.65
N ASN A 183 -6.22 -20.86 -18.87
CA ASN A 183 -6.37 -22.12 -19.58
C ASN A 183 -4.99 -22.61 -20.05
N LYS A 184 -4.60 -23.81 -19.62
CA LYS A 184 -3.26 -24.37 -19.80
C LYS A 184 -2.86 -24.53 -21.27
N SER A 185 -3.79 -24.96 -22.14
CA SER A 185 -3.49 -25.24 -23.55
C SER A 185 -3.46 -23.97 -24.40
N THR A 186 -4.35 -23.02 -24.13
CA THR A 186 -4.47 -21.79 -24.93
C THR A 186 -3.69 -20.60 -24.38
N GLY A 187 -3.26 -20.67 -23.11
CA GLY A 187 -2.67 -19.55 -22.38
C GLY A 187 -3.64 -18.39 -22.09
N LYS A 188 -4.91 -18.52 -22.46
CA LYS A 188 -5.91 -17.44 -22.31
C LYS A 188 -6.43 -17.35 -20.88
N MET A 189 -6.75 -16.13 -20.45
CA MET A 189 -7.42 -15.89 -19.18
C MET A 189 -8.78 -16.57 -19.12
N VAL A 190 -9.09 -17.16 -17.97
CA VAL A 190 -10.41 -17.66 -17.62
C VAL A 190 -11.00 -16.73 -16.55
N LEU A 191 -12.25 -16.33 -16.71
CA LEU A 191 -12.92 -15.46 -15.74
C LEU A 191 -13.18 -16.22 -14.43
N ALA A 192 -12.74 -15.65 -13.31
CA ALA A 192 -13.04 -16.14 -11.98
C ALA A 192 -14.56 -16.20 -11.71
N SER A 193 -15.33 -15.26 -12.28
CA SER A 193 -16.79 -15.22 -12.14
C SER A 193 -17.53 -16.40 -12.79
N ARG A 194 -16.84 -17.28 -13.52
CA ARG A 194 -17.41 -18.56 -13.97
C ARG A 194 -17.57 -19.59 -12.83
N PHE A 195 -16.78 -19.45 -11.77
CA PHE A 195 -16.72 -20.41 -10.67
C PHE A 195 -17.12 -19.80 -9.33
N PHE A 196 -16.95 -18.49 -9.17
CA PHE A 196 -17.12 -17.82 -7.89
C PHE A 196 -18.10 -16.64 -7.98
N GLY A 197 -18.88 -16.47 -6.91
CA GLY A 197 -19.62 -15.22 -6.67
C GLY A 197 -18.71 -14.12 -6.13
N ARG A 198 -19.29 -12.96 -5.79
CA ARG A 198 -18.54 -11.84 -5.18
C ARG A 198 -18.15 -12.11 -3.72
N LYS A 199 -19.03 -12.77 -2.96
CA LYS A 199 -18.89 -12.98 -1.51
C LYS A 199 -18.45 -14.40 -1.17
N GLY A 200 -18.06 -14.58 0.09
CA GLY A 200 -17.68 -15.87 0.67
C GLY A 200 -16.16 -16.05 0.77
N PRO A 201 -15.72 -17.18 1.34
CA PRO A 201 -14.30 -17.47 1.58
C PRO A 201 -13.49 -17.59 0.28
N VAL A 202 -14.16 -17.92 -0.82
CA VAL A 202 -13.59 -17.83 -2.17
C VAL A 202 -14.55 -17.02 -3.01
N GLY A 203 -14.10 -15.87 -3.50
CA GLY A 203 -14.90 -14.98 -4.31
C GLY A 203 -14.12 -14.35 -5.45
N CYS A 204 -14.74 -13.38 -6.09
CA CYS A 204 -14.08 -12.50 -7.04
C CYS A 204 -13.72 -11.17 -6.37
N ASP A 205 -12.60 -10.58 -6.79
CA ASP A 205 -12.32 -9.17 -6.52
C ASP A 205 -13.33 -8.27 -7.27
N GLN A 206 -13.42 -7.01 -6.85
CA GLN A 206 -14.34 -6.02 -7.41
C GLN A 206 -13.91 -5.45 -8.76
N ILE A 207 -12.73 -5.78 -9.30
CA ILE A 207 -12.33 -5.40 -10.66
C ILE A 207 -13.18 -6.16 -11.69
N TRP A 208 -13.70 -5.45 -12.70
CA TRP A 208 -14.41 -6.02 -13.85
C TRP A 208 -13.67 -5.74 -15.16
N LEU A 209 -13.95 -6.55 -16.19
CA LEU A 209 -13.38 -6.36 -17.52
C LEU A 209 -13.69 -4.97 -18.09
N ARG A 210 -12.68 -4.31 -18.67
CA ARG A 210 -12.88 -3.04 -19.39
C ARG A 210 -13.90 -3.24 -20.51
N GLY A 211 -14.88 -2.34 -20.59
CA GLY A 211 -15.97 -2.39 -21.56
C GLY A 211 -17.16 -3.25 -21.14
N ASP A 212 -17.09 -4.00 -20.03
CA ASP A 212 -18.24 -4.71 -19.50
C ASP A 212 -19.15 -3.75 -18.69
N GLN A 213 -20.21 -3.29 -19.34
CA GLN A 213 -21.20 -2.41 -18.72
C GLN A 213 -22.02 -3.12 -17.63
N THR A 214 -22.14 -4.45 -17.69
CA THR A 214 -22.89 -5.24 -16.70
C THR A 214 -22.13 -5.40 -15.38
N ARG A 215 -20.81 -5.21 -15.39
CA ARG A 215 -19.89 -5.44 -14.26
C ARG A 215 -19.99 -6.86 -13.68
N GLN A 216 -20.32 -7.86 -14.51
CA GLN A 216 -20.46 -9.25 -14.08
C GLN A 216 -19.24 -10.10 -14.45
N LYS A 217 -18.43 -9.66 -15.42
CA LYS A 217 -17.21 -10.36 -15.84
C LYS A 217 -16.05 -9.96 -14.95
N LEU A 218 -15.86 -10.72 -13.87
CA LEU A 218 -14.82 -10.51 -12.87
C LEU A 218 -13.64 -11.46 -13.18
N PRO A 219 -12.46 -10.93 -13.53
CA PRO A 219 -11.34 -11.74 -13.99
C PRO A 219 -10.51 -12.34 -12.84
N LEU A 220 -10.54 -11.72 -11.66
CA LEU A 220 -9.64 -12.08 -10.54
C LEU A 220 -10.42 -12.85 -9.48
N ALA A 221 -9.81 -13.92 -8.97
CA ALA A 221 -10.28 -14.64 -7.80
C ALA A 221 -9.56 -14.11 -6.54
N GLU A 222 -10.24 -14.14 -5.40
CA GLU A 222 -9.73 -13.68 -4.11
C GLU A 222 -10.08 -14.72 -3.04
N LEU A 223 -9.08 -15.12 -2.25
CA LEU A 223 -9.26 -16.00 -1.09
C LEU A 223 -9.43 -15.13 0.15
N ARG A 224 -10.42 -15.44 0.98
CA ARG A 224 -10.73 -14.73 2.23
C ARG A 224 -10.79 -15.73 3.39
N PRO A 225 -9.64 -16.31 3.80
CA PRO A 225 -9.58 -17.20 4.96
C PRO A 225 -10.09 -16.55 6.24
N GLU A 226 -10.56 -17.39 7.16
CA GLU A 226 -10.85 -16.95 8.52
C GLU A 226 -9.61 -16.32 9.17
N PRO A 227 -9.76 -15.15 9.83
CA PRO A 227 -8.65 -14.44 10.45
C PRO A 227 -8.07 -15.24 11.62
N ALA A 228 -6.81 -14.97 11.96
CA ALA A 228 -6.15 -15.59 13.10
C ALA A 228 -5.09 -14.68 13.71
N SER A 229 -4.85 -14.80 15.01
CA SER A 229 -3.75 -14.11 15.69
C SER A 229 -2.39 -14.71 15.32
N GLU A 230 -2.33 -16.02 15.02
CA GLU A 230 -1.09 -16.72 14.71
C GLU A 230 -0.88 -16.92 13.20
N PRO A 231 0.29 -16.56 12.64
CA PRO A 231 0.59 -16.72 11.20
C PRO A 231 0.41 -18.16 10.69
N ARG A 232 0.75 -19.14 11.52
CA ARG A 232 0.58 -20.56 11.19
C ARG A 232 -0.90 -20.90 11.00
N GLN A 233 -1.76 -20.43 11.89
CA GLN A 233 -3.18 -20.71 11.82
C GLN A 233 -3.83 -20.03 10.62
N LEU A 234 -3.46 -18.78 10.33
CA LEU A 234 -3.92 -18.08 9.13
C LEU A 234 -3.49 -18.82 7.85
N THR A 235 -2.26 -19.34 7.81
CA THR A 235 -1.79 -20.18 6.68
C THR A 235 -2.63 -21.46 6.52
N LEU A 236 -3.02 -22.12 7.61
CA LEU A 236 -3.88 -23.30 7.57
C LEU A 236 -5.29 -22.96 7.09
N ASN A 237 -5.84 -21.83 7.55
CA ASN A 237 -7.13 -21.33 7.09
C ASN A 237 -7.09 -21.02 5.59
N LEU A 238 -6.02 -20.39 5.11
CA LEU A 238 -5.79 -20.13 3.68
C LEU A 238 -5.72 -21.43 2.86
N TYR A 239 -4.99 -22.45 3.34
CA TYR A 239 -4.95 -23.75 2.69
C TYR A 239 -6.34 -24.39 2.57
N ARG A 240 -7.16 -24.34 3.63
CA ARG A 240 -8.56 -24.81 3.58
C ARG A 240 -9.37 -24.04 2.55
N THR A 241 -9.20 -22.73 2.48
CA THR A 241 -9.85 -21.88 1.48
C THR A 241 -9.43 -22.22 0.05
N MET A 242 -8.15 -22.54 -0.17
CA MET A 242 -7.67 -23.03 -1.48
C MET A 242 -8.29 -24.37 -1.85
N LEU A 243 -8.48 -25.30 -0.90
CA LEU A 243 -9.18 -26.56 -1.17
C LEU A 243 -10.65 -26.33 -1.56
N LEU A 244 -11.33 -25.35 -0.94
CA LEU A 244 -12.69 -24.95 -1.33
C LEU A 244 -12.71 -24.36 -2.75
N ALA A 245 -11.72 -23.56 -3.11
CA ALA A 245 -11.58 -23.02 -4.45
C ALA A 245 -11.35 -24.14 -5.48
N GLU A 246 -10.58 -25.17 -5.11
CA GLU A 246 -10.24 -26.29 -5.99
C GLU A 246 -11.48 -27.12 -6.28
N LYS A 247 -12.25 -27.46 -5.25
CA LYS A 247 -13.53 -28.18 -5.38
C LYS A 247 -14.55 -27.44 -6.27
N LYS A 248 -14.53 -26.11 -6.29
CA LYS A 248 -15.43 -25.30 -7.12
C LYS A 248 -14.99 -25.19 -8.57
N ILE A 249 -13.67 -25.21 -8.81
CA ILE A 249 -13.12 -25.13 -10.18
C ILE A 249 -13.10 -26.51 -10.85
N ASP A 250 -12.69 -27.54 -10.10
CA ASP A 250 -12.65 -28.97 -10.48
C ASP A 250 -12.25 -29.21 -11.94
N ASN A 251 -11.16 -28.56 -12.36
CA ASN A 251 -10.73 -28.60 -13.75
C ASN A 251 -9.21 -28.51 -13.86
N ALA A 252 -8.60 -29.58 -14.35
CA ALA A 252 -7.15 -29.68 -14.48
C ALA A 252 -6.55 -28.91 -15.66
N SER A 253 -7.38 -28.48 -16.61
CA SER A 253 -6.95 -27.63 -17.72
C SER A 253 -6.84 -26.14 -17.33
N ILE A 254 -7.22 -25.77 -16.11
CA ILE A 254 -7.19 -24.39 -15.62
C ILE A 254 -6.09 -24.28 -14.57
N GLU A 255 -5.05 -23.50 -14.85
CA GLU A 255 -3.95 -23.18 -13.94
C GLU A 255 -4.30 -21.96 -13.08
N TRP A 256 -3.77 -21.94 -11.85
CA TRP A 256 -3.93 -20.82 -10.93
C TRP A 256 -2.60 -20.09 -10.78
N LEU A 257 -2.58 -18.81 -11.13
CA LEU A 257 -1.34 -18.01 -11.10
C LEU A 257 -1.45 -16.94 -10.01
N ALA A 258 -0.41 -16.85 -9.19
CA ALA A 258 -0.20 -15.78 -8.20
C ALA A 258 1.05 -14.97 -8.59
N GLY A 259 1.53 -14.08 -7.72
CA GLY A 259 2.60 -13.13 -8.03
C GLY A 259 2.04 -11.71 -8.19
N GLY A 260 2.67 -10.88 -9.01
CA GLY A 260 2.23 -9.48 -9.12
C GLY A 260 1.46 -9.17 -10.39
N MET A 261 1.90 -9.67 -11.54
CA MET A 261 1.18 -9.50 -12.80
C MET A 261 1.43 -10.68 -13.76
N PRO A 262 1.05 -11.91 -13.34
CA PRO A 262 1.30 -13.13 -14.12
C PRO A 262 0.56 -13.15 -15.47
N MET A 263 -0.47 -12.31 -15.62
CA MET A 263 -1.16 -12.04 -16.88
C MET A 263 -1.14 -10.54 -17.16
N LYS A 264 -0.64 -10.14 -18.34
CA LYS A 264 -0.53 -8.74 -18.75
C LYS A 264 -1.86 -8.00 -18.60
N GLY A 265 -1.83 -6.87 -17.89
CA GLY A 265 -3.01 -6.02 -17.68
C GLY A 265 -3.89 -6.39 -16.49
N TYR A 266 -3.54 -7.46 -15.76
CA TYR A 266 -4.24 -7.93 -14.57
C TYR A 266 -3.28 -7.96 -13.37
N PRO A 267 -2.99 -6.79 -12.78
CA PRO A 267 -2.22 -6.73 -11.55
C PRO A 267 -3.03 -7.41 -10.43
N ILE A 268 -2.35 -8.24 -9.63
CA ILE A 268 -2.95 -8.92 -8.47
C ILE A 268 -2.16 -8.64 -7.19
N GLY A 269 -2.83 -8.74 -6.05
CA GLY A 269 -2.28 -8.38 -4.73
C GLY A 269 -2.40 -9.47 -3.69
N GLY A 270 -1.56 -9.35 -2.66
CA GLY A 270 -1.58 -10.19 -1.47
C GLY A 270 -1.93 -9.34 -0.25
N HIS A 271 -3.18 -8.91 -0.13
CA HIS A 271 -3.57 -7.97 0.91
C HIS A 271 -3.52 -8.62 2.29
N ILE A 272 -3.06 -7.86 3.30
CA ILE A 272 -3.00 -8.31 4.69
C ILE A 272 -3.81 -7.36 5.55
N HIS A 273 -4.70 -7.90 6.38
CA HIS A 273 -5.58 -7.13 7.25
C HIS A 273 -5.03 -7.19 8.66
N PHE A 274 -4.97 -6.05 9.33
CA PHE A 274 -4.57 -5.92 10.71
C PHE A 274 -5.75 -5.40 11.53
N SER A 275 -6.23 -6.21 12.46
CA SER A 275 -7.31 -5.88 13.39
C SER A 275 -6.77 -5.66 14.80
N GLN A 276 -7.56 -5.02 15.66
CA GLN A 276 -7.16 -4.63 17.03
C GLN A 276 -5.98 -3.64 17.08
N THR A 277 -5.71 -2.98 15.95
CA THR A 277 -4.71 -1.93 15.82
C THR A 277 -5.24 -0.85 14.87
N LYS A 278 -4.67 0.35 14.92
CA LYS A 278 -5.03 1.47 14.05
C LYS A 278 -3.88 1.78 13.12
N VAL A 279 -4.22 2.11 11.87
CA VAL A 279 -3.24 2.61 10.91
C VAL A 279 -2.68 3.95 11.39
N ASN A 280 -1.37 4.11 11.25
CA ASN A 280 -0.66 5.38 11.34
C ASN A 280 0.52 5.36 10.34
N SER A 281 1.14 6.50 10.08
CA SER A 281 2.21 6.60 9.08
C SER A 281 3.46 5.81 9.47
N HIS A 282 3.84 5.76 10.75
CA HIS A 282 4.98 4.95 11.20
C HIS A 282 4.74 3.46 10.91
N PHE A 283 3.55 2.95 11.22
CA PHE A 283 3.21 1.56 10.95
C PHE A 283 3.22 1.25 9.44
N LEU A 284 2.64 2.12 8.59
CA LEU A 284 2.70 1.94 7.14
C LEU A 284 4.15 2.00 6.61
N ARG A 285 4.98 2.92 7.12
CA ARG A 285 6.39 3.02 6.70
C ARG A 285 7.20 1.81 7.13
N ALA A 286 6.89 1.23 8.29
CA ALA A 286 7.49 0.00 8.75
C ALA A 286 7.08 -1.17 7.83
N LEU A 287 5.80 -1.29 7.48
CA LEU A 287 5.36 -2.30 6.51
C LEU A 287 5.98 -2.09 5.13
N ASP A 288 6.09 -0.86 4.65
CA ASP A 288 6.76 -0.57 3.37
C ASP A 288 8.24 -1.00 3.44
N SER A 289 8.95 -0.60 4.50
CA SER A 289 10.40 -0.79 4.64
C SER A 289 10.83 -2.21 4.97
N TYR A 290 10.04 -2.93 5.77
CA TYR A 290 10.39 -4.24 6.32
C TYR A 290 9.57 -5.39 5.72
N LEU A 291 8.56 -5.11 4.89
CA LEU A 291 7.76 -6.14 4.21
C LEU A 291 7.69 -5.93 2.69
N CYS A 292 7.32 -4.73 2.23
CA CYS A 292 7.18 -4.45 0.80
C CYS A 292 8.53 -4.44 0.07
N LEU A 293 9.52 -3.70 0.59
CA LEU A 293 10.86 -3.65 0.00
C LEU A 293 11.54 -5.03 -0.07
N PRO A 294 11.49 -5.89 0.97
CA PRO A 294 12.00 -7.24 0.87
C PRO A 294 11.30 -8.10 -0.18
N LEU A 295 9.96 -8.08 -0.24
CA LEU A 295 9.22 -8.89 -1.22
C LEU A 295 9.44 -8.42 -2.66
N MET A 296 9.70 -7.12 -2.88
CA MET A 296 10.09 -6.58 -4.19
C MET A 296 11.38 -7.25 -4.75
N ILE A 297 12.28 -7.72 -3.89
CA ILE A 297 13.53 -8.34 -4.36
C ILE A 297 13.25 -9.67 -5.08
N ILE A 298 12.28 -10.43 -4.59
CA ILE A 298 11.95 -11.79 -5.07
C ILE A 298 10.74 -11.84 -6.00
N GLU A 299 10.02 -10.74 -6.18
CA GLU A 299 8.96 -10.69 -7.19
C GLU A 299 9.52 -10.71 -8.61
N ASN A 300 8.76 -11.22 -9.56
CA ASN A 300 9.14 -11.18 -10.96
C ASN A 300 9.13 -9.75 -11.54
N GLN A 301 10.02 -9.45 -12.47
CA GLN A 301 10.11 -8.13 -13.12
C GLN A 301 8.78 -7.59 -13.69
N HIS A 302 7.87 -8.46 -14.14
CA HIS A 302 6.55 -8.05 -14.64
C HIS A 302 5.67 -7.44 -13.54
N SER A 303 5.89 -7.79 -12.28
CA SER A 303 5.21 -7.20 -11.12
C SER A 303 5.44 -5.69 -10.99
N LEU A 304 6.49 -5.14 -11.61
CA LEU A 304 6.70 -3.69 -11.71
C LEU A 304 5.50 -2.98 -12.37
N GLY A 305 4.82 -3.64 -13.30
CA GLY A 305 3.65 -3.10 -14.01
C GLY A 305 2.43 -2.81 -13.12
N ARG A 306 2.41 -3.30 -11.88
CA ARG A 306 1.41 -2.92 -10.87
C ARG A 306 1.53 -1.42 -10.54
N ARG A 307 2.77 -0.95 -10.39
CA ARG A 307 3.11 0.35 -9.84
C ARG A 307 3.13 1.45 -10.90
N PRO A 308 2.80 2.71 -10.56
CA PRO A 308 2.32 3.18 -9.24
C PRO A 308 0.79 3.17 -9.08
N LYS A 309 0.06 2.56 -10.02
CA LYS A 309 -1.42 2.57 -10.03
C LYS A 309 -2.02 1.62 -9.01
N TYR A 310 -1.34 0.51 -8.76
CA TYR A 310 -1.70 -0.53 -7.81
C TYR A 310 -0.44 -0.97 -7.07
N GLY A 311 -0.54 -1.23 -5.76
CA GLY A 311 0.60 -1.65 -4.97
C GLY A 311 1.68 -0.57 -4.76
N PHE A 312 1.28 0.70 -4.59
CA PHE A 312 2.19 1.80 -4.28
C PHE A 312 2.50 1.87 -2.77
N LEU A 313 3.60 2.52 -2.39
CA LEU A 313 4.00 2.65 -0.98
C LEU A 313 2.91 3.33 -0.15
N GLY A 314 2.59 2.76 1.00
CA GLY A 314 1.54 3.26 1.90
C GLY A 314 0.11 3.10 1.37
N ASP A 315 -0.14 2.24 0.37
CA ASP A 315 -1.51 1.90 -0.03
C ASP A 315 -2.22 1.13 1.08
N TYR A 316 -3.31 1.69 1.59
CA TYR A 316 -4.09 1.08 2.66
C TYR A 316 -5.59 1.32 2.45
N ARG A 317 -6.41 0.53 3.14
CA ARG A 317 -7.86 0.74 3.23
C ARG A 317 -8.33 0.50 4.66
N ASN A 318 -9.03 1.48 5.24
CA ASN A 318 -9.69 1.30 6.53
C ASN A 318 -10.83 0.27 6.40
N GLN A 319 -10.97 -0.58 7.40
CA GLN A 319 -12.03 -1.58 7.46
C GLN A 319 -13.16 -1.13 8.39
N PHE A 320 -14.41 -1.39 8.00
CA PHE A 320 -15.60 -0.92 8.72
C PHE A 320 -15.71 -1.49 10.15
N HIS A 321 -15.22 -2.71 10.36
CA HIS A 321 -15.19 -3.40 11.64
C HIS A 321 -13.97 -3.02 12.51
N GLY A 322 -13.23 -1.97 12.13
CA GLY A 322 -11.96 -1.59 12.76
C GLY A 322 -10.76 -2.29 12.12
N GLY A 323 -9.58 -1.72 12.34
CA GLY A 323 -8.35 -2.16 11.66
C GLY A 323 -8.20 -1.57 10.25
N PHE A 324 -7.22 -2.10 9.52
CA PHE A 324 -6.93 -1.69 8.14
C PHE A 324 -6.37 -2.85 7.32
N GLU A 325 -6.47 -2.70 6.02
CA GLU A 325 -5.88 -3.58 5.01
C GLU A 325 -4.67 -2.88 4.39
N TYR A 326 -3.57 -3.60 4.32
CA TYR A 326 -2.33 -3.22 3.67
C TYR A 326 -2.23 -3.88 2.29
N ARG A 327 -2.03 -3.05 1.27
CA ARG A 327 -2.25 -3.37 -0.16
C ARG A 327 -1.02 -3.26 -1.09
N PRO A 328 0.20 -2.84 -0.67
CA PRO A 328 1.35 -2.76 -1.57
C PRO A 328 1.79 -4.09 -2.17
N LEU A 329 1.58 -5.20 -1.46
CA LEU A 329 2.23 -6.47 -1.78
C LEU A 329 1.64 -7.14 -3.04
N PRO A 330 2.48 -7.73 -3.91
CA PRO A 330 1.98 -8.70 -4.89
C PRO A 330 1.39 -9.93 -4.17
N SER A 331 0.63 -10.75 -4.89
CA SER A 331 0.08 -11.99 -4.33
C SER A 331 1.20 -12.96 -3.96
N TRP A 332 1.49 -13.04 -2.67
CA TRP A 332 2.50 -13.91 -2.06
C TRP A 332 2.05 -15.39 -1.98
N LEU A 333 0.89 -15.72 -2.55
CA LEU A 333 0.30 -17.06 -2.62
C LEU A 333 1.10 -18.04 -3.49
N VAL A 334 2.18 -17.59 -4.14
CA VAL A 334 3.03 -18.39 -5.06
C VAL A 334 3.53 -19.70 -4.44
N SER A 335 3.80 -19.74 -3.13
CA SER A 335 4.17 -20.97 -2.43
C SER A 335 3.92 -20.88 -0.91
N PRO A 336 3.82 -22.03 -0.22
CA PRO A 336 3.77 -22.06 1.24
C PRO A 336 4.99 -21.42 1.92
N ARG A 337 6.19 -21.48 1.30
CA ARG A 337 7.43 -20.86 1.83
C ARG A 337 7.27 -19.35 1.90
N VAL A 338 6.90 -18.73 0.78
CA VAL A 338 6.72 -17.26 0.68
C VAL A 338 5.54 -16.80 1.55
N THR A 339 4.43 -17.54 1.53
CA THR A 339 3.24 -17.22 2.32
C THR A 339 3.52 -17.22 3.82
N LYS A 340 4.11 -18.30 4.35
CA LYS A 340 4.41 -18.40 5.80
C LYS A 340 5.35 -17.30 6.24
N GLY A 341 6.42 -17.05 5.47
CA GLY A 341 7.38 -15.99 5.77
C GLY A 341 6.75 -14.61 5.73
N THR A 342 5.90 -14.34 4.74
CA THR A 342 5.23 -13.04 4.58
C THR A 342 4.30 -12.75 5.74
N LEU A 343 3.43 -13.71 6.10
CA LEU A 343 2.50 -13.55 7.23
C LEU A 343 3.23 -13.46 8.57
N ALA A 344 4.29 -14.25 8.77
CA ALA A 344 5.08 -14.21 9.99
C ALA A 344 5.86 -12.90 10.15
N LEU A 345 6.44 -12.38 9.06
CA LEU A 345 7.14 -11.10 9.04
C LEU A 345 6.15 -9.93 9.24
N ALA A 346 4.98 -9.98 8.60
CA ALA A 346 3.92 -9.00 8.80
C ALA A 346 3.45 -8.93 10.27
N LYS A 347 3.30 -10.09 10.92
CA LYS A 347 2.96 -10.19 12.35
C LYS A 347 4.03 -9.55 13.24
N LEU A 348 5.29 -9.94 13.03
CA LEU A 348 6.43 -9.38 13.76
C LEU A 348 6.49 -7.85 13.63
N ILE A 349 6.31 -7.33 12.42
CA ILE A 349 6.29 -5.88 12.17
C ILE A 349 5.11 -5.25 12.88
N ALA A 350 3.91 -5.81 12.76
CA ALA A 350 2.71 -5.25 13.39
C ALA A 350 2.82 -5.11 14.90
N GLU A 351 3.54 -6.02 15.56
CA GLU A 351 3.70 -6.02 17.02
C GLU A 351 4.96 -5.27 17.48
N SER A 352 5.88 -4.95 16.56
CA SER A 352 7.15 -4.30 16.88
C SER A 352 7.38 -2.95 16.19
N TYR A 353 6.46 -2.48 15.33
CA TYR A 353 6.69 -1.28 14.52
C TYR A 353 7.13 -0.03 15.29
N PRO A 354 6.69 0.23 16.55
CA PRO A 354 7.18 1.40 17.29
C PRO A 354 8.69 1.37 17.57
N ARG A 355 9.30 0.19 17.53
CA ARG A 355 10.76 -0.04 17.68
C ARG A 355 11.51 -0.07 16.34
N LEU A 356 10.79 -0.04 15.21
CA LEU A 356 11.35 -0.13 13.87
C LEU A 356 11.55 1.27 13.29
N ASN A 357 12.69 1.88 13.63
CA ASN A 357 12.98 3.28 13.28
C ASN A 357 13.87 3.46 12.04
N LEU A 358 14.57 2.41 11.57
CA LEU A 358 15.28 2.47 10.30
C LEU A 358 14.27 2.32 9.15
N LEU A 359 13.90 3.44 8.53
CA LEU A 359 12.79 3.58 7.59
C LEU A 359 13.30 4.15 6.26
N PRO A 360 14.01 3.33 5.44
CA PRO A 360 14.64 3.79 4.20
C PRO A 360 13.67 4.41 3.18
N THR A 361 12.36 4.18 3.32
CA THR A 361 11.33 4.77 2.46
C THR A 361 11.18 6.28 2.63
N TYR A 362 11.75 6.89 3.68
CA TYR A 362 11.88 8.35 3.77
C TYR A 362 12.79 8.93 2.69
N TYR A 363 13.81 8.18 2.26
CA TYR A 363 14.76 8.67 1.28
C TYR A 363 14.19 8.58 -0.15
N SER A 364 14.11 9.73 -0.83
CA SER A 364 13.65 9.83 -2.23
C SER A 364 14.35 8.82 -3.15
N SER A 365 15.64 8.61 -2.92
CA SER A 365 16.48 7.70 -3.70
C SER A 365 16.11 6.22 -3.56
N ILE A 366 15.46 5.81 -2.46
CA ILE A 366 14.90 4.47 -2.24
C ILE A 366 13.51 4.37 -2.85
N GLN A 367 12.68 5.42 -2.73
CA GLN A 367 11.38 5.46 -3.40
C GLN A 367 11.56 5.35 -4.93
N GLU A 368 12.48 6.11 -5.51
CA GLU A 368 12.82 6.02 -6.92
C GLU A 368 13.22 4.59 -7.32
N ALA A 369 14.09 3.96 -6.52
CA ALA A 369 14.53 2.58 -6.76
C ALA A 369 13.37 1.59 -6.74
N PHE A 370 12.43 1.76 -5.81
CA PHE A 370 11.21 0.95 -5.73
C PHE A 370 10.33 1.10 -6.98
N TYR A 371 10.13 2.33 -7.46
CA TYR A 371 9.30 2.59 -8.65
C TYR A 371 10.00 2.28 -9.97
N LYS A 372 11.33 2.25 -10.01
CA LYS A 372 12.13 1.86 -11.18
C LYS A 372 12.50 0.36 -11.22
N GLY A 373 12.13 -0.43 -10.21
CA GLY A 373 12.49 -1.85 -10.19
C GLY A 373 13.96 -2.14 -9.83
N ASN A 374 14.69 -1.21 -9.21
CA ASN A 374 16.11 -1.37 -8.89
C ASN A 374 16.33 -2.25 -7.65
N LYS A 375 16.24 -3.58 -7.84
CA LYS A 375 16.41 -4.58 -6.79
C LYS A 375 17.76 -4.48 -6.06
N ARG A 376 18.85 -4.14 -6.76
CA ARG A 376 20.20 -4.03 -6.17
C ARG A 376 20.26 -2.97 -5.07
N LYS A 377 19.73 -1.77 -5.34
CA LYS A 377 19.71 -0.67 -4.37
C LYS A 377 18.78 -0.98 -3.20
N ILE A 378 17.64 -1.60 -3.46
CA ILE A 378 16.71 -2.03 -2.42
C ILE A 378 17.30 -3.13 -1.53
N LEU A 379 18.02 -4.10 -2.09
CA LEU A 379 18.67 -5.17 -1.33
C LEU A 379 19.67 -4.64 -0.31
N GLN A 380 20.41 -3.58 -0.63
CA GLN A 380 21.33 -2.95 0.32
C GLN A 380 20.59 -2.39 1.55
N ALA A 381 19.49 -1.66 1.32
CA ALA A 381 18.66 -1.14 2.41
C ALA A 381 17.98 -2.28 3.20
N VAL A 382 17.50 -3.31 2.51
CA VAL A 382 16.85 -4.48 3.15
C VAL A 382 17.83 -5.24 4.04
N LYS A 383 19.09 -5.44 3.62
CA LYS A 383 20.11 -6.08 4.46
C LYS A 383 20.38 -5.29 5.75
N ALA A 384 20.43 -3.95 5.67
CA ALA A 384 20.59 -3.10 6.85
C ALA A 384 19.37 -3.24 7.79
N ASN A 385 18.15 -3.13 7.26
CA ASN A 385 16.92 -3.32 8.03
C ASN A 385 16.84 -4.69 8.71
N TRP A 386 17.30 -5.75 8.03
CA TRP A 386 17.20 -7.11 8.57
C TRP A 386 17.99 -7.31 9.86
N VAL A 387 19.13 -6.63 10.01
CA VAL A 387 19.92 -6.65 11.27
C VAL A 387 19.10 -6.11 12.44
N HIS A 388 18.20 -5.15 12.20
CA HIS A 388 17.30 -4.65 13.25
C HIS A 388 16.18 -5.63 13.58
N LEU A 389 15.62 -6.32 12.58
CA LEU A 389 14.62 -7.38 12.81
C LEU A 389 15.19 -8.51 13.67
N GLU A 390 16.42 -8.95 13.40
CA GLU A 390 17.08 -10.04 14.13
C GLU A 390 17.33 -9.71 15.62
N LYS A 391 17.32 -8.42 15.99
CA LYS A 391 17.48 -7.95 17.38
C LYS A 391 16.17 -7.90 18.16
N LEU A 392 15.01 -8.05 17.51
CA LEU A 392 13.73 -8.09 18.20
C LEU A 392 13.58 -9.42 18.93
N ASP A 393 13.13 -9.38 20.19
CA ASP A 393 12.91 -10.59 21.00
C ASP A 393 11.95 -11.58 20.30
N ASP A 394 10.88 -11.03 19.72
CA ASP A 394 9.84 -11.79 19.03
C ASP A 394 10.29 -12.40 17.69
N TYR A 395 11.46 -12.00 17.16
CA TYR A 395 12.02 -12.59 15.93
C TYR A 395 12.23 -14.09 16.11
N ARG A 396 12.69 -14.52 17.30
CA ARG A 396 12.95 -15.94 17.61
C ARG A 396 11.69 -16.79 17.50
N THR A 397 10.53 -16.25 17.91
CA THR A 397 9.22 -16.92 17.83
C THR A 397 8.85 -17.29 16.40
N TYR A 398 9.12 -16.38 15.46
CA TYR A 398 8.74 -16.52 14.06
C TYR A 398 9.88 -16.96 13.13
N LYS A 399 11.10 -17.10 13.65
CA LYS A 399 12.33 -17.41 12.91
C LYS A 399 12.17 -18.56 11.91
N LYS A 400 11.57 -19.68 12.34
CA LYS A 400 11.36 -20.86 11.47
C LYS A 400 10.53 -20.59 10.20
N TYR A 401 9.70 -19.55 10.21
CA TYR A 401 8.91 -19.12 9.06
C TYR A 401 9.59 -18.01 8.27
N ILE A 402 10.30 -17.11 8.95
CA ILE A 402 10.97 -15.95 8.36
C ILE A 402 12.28 -16.32 7.64
N GLU A 403 13.11 -17.19 8.22
CA GLU A 403 14.44 -17.54 7.66
C GLU A 403 14.38 -18.11 6.24
N PRO A 404 13.47 -19.05 5.91
CA PRO A 404 13.38 -19.52 4.53
C PRO A 404 13.05 -18.41 3.53
N LEU A 405 12.25 -17.41 3.92
CA LEU A 405 11.95 -16.26 3.08
C LEU A 405 13.16 -15.31 2.99
N ARG A 406 13.85 -15.05 4.11
CA ARG A 406 15.09 -14.27 4.16
C ARG A 406 16.15 -14.82 3.21
N GLU A 407 16.36 -16.12 3.21
CA GLU A 407 17.30 -16.79 2.31
C GLU A 407 16.94 -16.54 0.83
N MET A 408 15.66 -16.63 0.46
CA MET A 408 15.23 -16.28 -0.90
C MET A 408 15.57 -14.83 -1.22
N ILE A 409 15.28 -13.91 -0.31
CA ILE A 409 15.53 -12.47 -0.51
C ILE A 409 17.01 -12.19 -0.68
N PHE A 410 17.87 -12.75 0.18
CA PHE A 410 19.30 -12.47 0.17
C PHE A 410 20.01 -13.13 -1.00
N ASN A 411 19.53 -14.30 -1.43
CA ASN A 411 19.99 -14.98 -2.64
C ASN A 411 19.36 -14.43 -3.92
N GLN A 412 18.42 -13.48 -3.79
CA GLN A 412 17.64 -12.92 -4.91
C GLN A 412 16.93 -14.02 -5.72
N GLU A 413 16.44 -15.05 -5.04
CA GLU A 413 15.68 -16.16 -5.61
C GLU A 413 14.30 -15.64 -6.03
N GLU A 414 14.15 -15.32 -7.30
CA GLU A 414 12.89 -14.86 -7.88
C GLU A 414 11.84 -15.99 -7.86
N TRP A 415 10.61 -15.70 -7.41
CA TRP A 415 9.53 -16.68 -7.49
C TRP A 415 9.00 -16.84 -8.92
N ASN A 416 8.43 -18.01 -9.22
CA ASN A 416 7.77 -18.26 -10.49
C ASN A 416 6.28 -17.85 -10.43
N GLU A 417 5.93 -16.69 -10.98
CA GLU A 417 4.53 -16.25 -11.09
C GLU A 417 3.75 -16.87 -12.26
N PHE A 418 4.42 -17.60 -13.16
CA PHE A 418 3.81 -18.25 -14.32
C PHE A 418 3.43 -19.71 -14.10
N GLY A 419 3.83 -20.27 -12.96
CA GLY A 419 3.53 -21.64 -12.56
C GLY A 419 2.15 -21.77 -11.90
N ASP A 420 1.54 -22.94 -12.05
CA ASP A 420 0.34 -23.29 -11.31
C ASP A 420 0.67 -23.46 -9.81
N ILE A 421 0.20 -22.54 -8.98
CA ILE A 421 0.52 -22.48 -7.56
C ILE A 421 0.08 -23.76 -6.83
N ARG A 422 -0.94 -24.47 -7.32
CA ARG A 422 -1.45 -25.69 -6.66
C ARG A 422 -0.38 -26.75 -6.51
N GLN A 423 0.60 -26.79 -7.42
CA GLN A 423 1.74 -27.71 -7.34
C GLN A 423 2.59 -27.46 -6.08
N ALA A 424 2.96 -26.20 -5.82
CA ALA A 424 3.74 -25.82 -4.64
C ALA A 424 2.97 -26.05 -3.33
N TRP A 425 1.64 -25.93 -3.39
CA TRP A 425 0.74 -26.15 -2.26
C TRP A 425 0.30 -27.62 -2.10
N LYS A 426 0.69 -28.53 -2.99
CA LYS A 426 0.26 -29.94 -3.02
C LYS A 426 -1.26 -30.11 -3.08
N ILE A 427 -1.93 -29.22 -3.80
CA ILE A 427 -3.38 -29.24 -4.05
C ILE A 427 -3.64 -29.89 -5.42
N ARG A 428 -4.77 -30.62 -5.55
CA ARG A 428 -5.14 -31.24 -6.82
C ARG A 428 -5.33 -30.20 -7.95
N PRO A 429 -5.13 -30.55 -9.23
CA PRO A 429 -4.84 -31.87 -9.80
C PRO A 429 -3.35 -32.20 -9.72
N PHE A 430 -2.94 -32.90 -8.66
CA PHE A 430 -1.57 -33.31 -8.50
C PHE A 430 -1.40 -34.65 -9.21
N SER A 431 -0.81 -34.64 -10.39
CA SER A 431 -0.31 -35.85 -11.02
C SER A 431 1.03 -36.22 -10.37
N ALA A 432 0.99 -36.80 -9.17
CA ALA A 432 2.16 -37.43 -8.58
C ALA A 432 2.54 -38.66 -9.41
N LYS A 433 3.36 -38.52 -10.45
CA LYS A 433 4.29 -39.60 -10.79
C LYS A 433 5.53 -39.41 -9.93
N ARG A 434 5.47 -39.86 -8.68
CA ARG A 434 6.67 -40.16 -7.89
C ARG A 434 6.36 -41.28 -6.91
N THR A 435 6.98 -42.42 -7.22
CA THR A 435 7.04 -43.65 -6.44
C THR A 435 7.30 -43.32 -4.97
N ILE A 436 6.43 -43.84 -4.11
CA ILE A 436 6.60 -43.80 -2.66
C ILE A 436 7.78 -44.71 -2.32
N SER A 437 8.94 -44.11 -2.14
CA SER A 437 10.02 -44.66 -1.34
C SER A 437 10.72 -43.49 -0.66
N ASN A 438 10.61 -43.49 0.67
CA ASN A 438 11.35 -42.69 1.64
C ASN A 438 10.96 -41.20 1.73
N MET A 439 10.26 -40.84 2.80
CA MET A 439 10.75 -39.91 3.83
C MET A 439 9.70 -39.74 4.93
N ILE A 440 10.00 -40.34 6.08
CA ILE A 440 9.58 -39.88 7.42
C ILE A 440 10.48 -38.71 7.79
#